data_AF-A0A0J1M1H8-F1
#
_entry.id   AF-A0A0J1M1H8-F1
#
_cell.length_a   1.000
_cell.length_b   1.000
_cell.length_c   1.000
_cell.angle_alpha   90.00
_cell.angle_beta   90.00
_cell.angle_gamma   90.00
#
_symmetry.space_group_name_H-M   'P 1'
#
loop_
_entity.id
_entity.type
_entity.pdbx_description
1 polymer ?
#
loop_
_entity_poly.entity_id
_entity_poly.type
_entity_poly.pdbx_seq_one_letter_code
_entity_poly.pdbx_strand_id
1 'polypeptide(L)'
;MKQFTNEATQQMLADFDKSPFSDADLAAMDVDARQIIEQNAERDRQHPVTAIWRVAVEGSLTARGGVVTAVDSARVMDLGNGQMVKIAVEGDAVTYTDGSSARIVSSAGQKATHFEKGLALVGSVLDNGDEIVSTPQDRLVLLSRKGMAEAPDFLAIPGGVTHGVSN
;
A
#
# COMPACT_ATOMS: atom_id res chain seq x y z
N MET A 1 -1.58 20.12 -2.62
CA MET A 1 -1.31 18.85 -3.32
C MET A 1 -2.57 18.00 -3.24
N LYS A 2 -2.98 17.33 -4.33
CA LYS A 2 -4.15 16.44 -4.29
C LYS A 2 -3.84 15.27 -3.35
N GLN A 3 -4.83 14.83 -2.58
CA GLN A 3 -4.72 13.74 -1.62
C GLN A 3 -5.64 12.60 -2.03
N PHE A 4 -5.20 11.37 -1.79
CA PHE A 4 -5.91 10.15 -2.15
C PHE A 4 -6.05 9.25 -0.93
N THR A 5 -7.26 8.77 -0.69
CA THR A 5 -7.62 7.80 0.37
C THR A 5 -7.59 6.38 -0.20
N ASN A 6 -7.94 5.32 0.55
CA ASN A 6 -8.07 3.96 0.01
C ASN A 6 -9.38 3.70 -0.76
N GLU A 7 -10.22 4.71 -0.97
CA GLU A 7 -11.45 4.55 -1.74
C GLU A 7 -11.14 4.07 -3.16
N ALA A 8 -11.91 3.06 -3.59
CA ALA A 8 -11.82 2.43 -4.90
C ALA A 8 -13.23 2.14 -5.42
N THR A 9 -13.45 2.40 -6.70
CA THR A 9 -14.69 2.00 -7.36
C THR A 9 -14.61 0.51 -7.71
N GLN A 10 -15.77 -0.13 -7.89
CA GLN A 10 -15.83 -1.51 -8.39
C GLN A 10 -15.12 -1.67 -9.73
N GLN A 11 -15.21 -0.66 -10.60
CA GLN A 11 -14.48 -0.65 -11.87
C GLN A 11 -12.97 -0.64 -11.66
N MET A 12 -12.46 0.21 -10.75
CA MET A 12 -11.03 0.27 -10.44
C MET A 12 -10.53 -1.07 -9.88
N LEU A 13 -11.28 -1.72 -8.99
CA LEU A 13 -10.92 -3.03 -8.46
C LEU A 13 -10.87 -4.09 -9.57
N ALA A 14 -11.88 -4.12 -10.44
CA ALA A 14 -11.92 -5.02 -11.59
C ALA A 14 -10.79 -4.76 -12.60
N ASP A 15 -10.34 -3.50 -12.73
CA ASP A 15 -9.21 -3.15 -13.59
C ASP A 15 -7.89 -3.77 -13.10
N PHE A 16 -7.70 -3.93 -11.78
CA PHE A 16 -6.53 -4.63 -11.24
C PHE A 16 -6.51 -6.15 -11.51
N ASP A 17 -7.66 -6.73 -11.85
CA ASP A 17 -7.77 -8.14 -12.24
C ASP A 17 -7.54 -8.38 -13.74
N LYS A 18 -7.36 -7.32 -14.53
CA LYS A 18 -7.07 -7.45 -15.96
C LYS A 18 -5.62 -7.85 -16.19
N SER A 19 -5.41 -8.73 -17.18
CA SER A 19 -4.08 -9.06 -17.68
C SER A 19 -3.36 -7.79 -18.13
N PRO A 20 -2.09 -7.58 -17.73
CA PRO A 20 -1.27 -6.49 -18.28
C PRO A 20 -0.77 -6.81 -19.70
N PHE A 21 -0.90 -8.06 -20.15
CA PHE A 21 -0.47 -8.52 -21.46
C PHE A 21 -1.64 -8.57 -22.44
N SER A 22 -1.40 -8.11 -23.67
CA SER A 22 -2.33 -8.27 -24.79
C SER A 22 -2.26 -9.68 -25.38
N ASP A 23 -3.26 -10.07 -26.17
CA ASP A 23 -3.27 -11.36 -26.87
C ASP A 23 -2.06 -11.53 -27.79
N ALA A 24 -1.59 -10.43 -28.40
CA ALA A 24 -0.40 -10.44 -29.23
C ALA A 24 0.88 -10.67 -28.42
N ASP A 25 0.99 -10.06 -27.22
CA ASP A 25 2.11 -10.29 -26.30
C ASP A 25 2.15 -11.76 -25.87
N LEU A 26 1.00 -12.31 -25.47
CA LEU A 26 0.89 -13.71 -25.06
C LEU A 26 1.24 -14.68 -26.20
N ALA A 27 0.82 -14.38 -27.44
CA ALA A 27 1.17 -15.19 -28.60
C ALA A 27 2.69 -15.22 -28.86
N ALA A 28 3.39 -14.11 -28.61
CA ALA A 28 4.83 -13.98 -28.79
C ALA A 28 5.65 -14.63 -27.66
N MET A 29 5.06 -14.85 -26.49
CA MET A 29 5.72 -15.52 -25.36
C MET A 29 5.90 -17.03 -25.60
N ASP A 30 6.92 -17.59 -24.96
CA ASP A 30 7.10 -19.05 -24.93
C ASP A 30 5.96 -19.76 -24.17
N VAL A 31 5.89 -21.08 -24.35
CA VAL A 31 4.81 -21.90 -23.80
C VAL A 31 4.82 -21.90 -22.27
N ASP A 32 6.00 -21.91 -21.65
CA ASP A 32 6.14 -22.00 -20.19
C ASP A 32 5.68 -20.68 -19.53
N ALA A 33 6.07 -19.54 -20.10
CA ALA A 33 5.62 -18.23 -19.67
C ALA A 33 4.10 -18.09 -19.79
N ARG A 34 3.51 -18.53 -20.92
CA ARG A 34 2.04 -18.53 -21.09
C ARG A 34 1.33 -19.39 -20.04
N GLN A 35 1.87 -20.58 -19.74
CA GLN A 35 1.28 -21.46 -18.74
C GLN A 35 1.30 -20.82 -17.34
N ILE A 36 2.39 -20.16 -16.96
CA ILE A 36 2.49 -19.42 -15.69
C ILE A 36 1.46 -18.29 -15.66
N ILE A 37 1.31 -17.54 -16.75
CA ILE A 37 0.34 -16.44 -16.84
C ILE A 37 -1.09 -16.96 -16.73
N GLU A 38 -1.43 -18.04 -17.44
CA GLU A 38 -2.77 -18.63 -17.38
C GLU A 38 -3.09 -19.19 -15.99
N GLN A 39 -2.14 -19.85 -15.34
CA GLN A 39 -2.30 -20.32 -13.95
C GLN A 39 -2.53 -19.16 -12.98
N ASN A 40 -1.76 -18.07 -13.11
CA ASN A 40 -1.95 -16.87 -12.31
C ASN A 40 -3.30 -16.20 -12.59
N ALA A 41 -3.72 -16.13 -13.85
CA ALA A 41 -5.01 -15.57 -14.23
C ALA A 41 -6.18 -16.40 -13.67
N GLU A 42 -6.07 -17.74 -13.68
CA GLU A 42 -7.07 -18.60 -13.06
C GLU A 42 -7.12 -18.40 -11.55
N ARG A 43 -5.97 -18.36 -10.87
CA ARG A 43 -5.90 -18.03 -9.45
C ARG A 43 -6.56 -16.69 -9.15
N ASP A 44 -6.24 -15.66 -9.93
CA ASP A 44 -6.75 -14.30 -9.71
C ASP A 44 -8.28 -14.24 -9.97
N ARG A 45 -8.83 -15.04 -10.91
CA ARG A 45 -10.29 -15.21 -11.08
C ARG A 45 -10.97 -15.79 -9.85
N GLN A 46 -10.33 -16.73 -9.16
CA GLN A 46 -10.86 -17.32 -7.91
C GLN A 46 -10.71 -16.37 -6.71
N HIS A 47 -9.76 -15.43 -6.80
CA HIS A 47 -9.39 -14.50 -5.74
C HIS A 47 -9.38 -13.05 -6.23
N PRO A 48 -10.55 -12.50 -6.64
CA PRO A 48 -10.64 -11.15 -7.18
C PRO A 48 -10.18 -10.11 -6.16
N VAL A 49 -9.72 -8.96 -6.64
CA VAL A 49 -9.28 -7.85 -5.79
C VAL A 49 -10.48 -7.28 -5.02
N THR A 50 -10.33 -7.11 -3.71
CA THR A 50 -11.38 -6.61 -2.81
C THR A 50 -11.07 -5.26 -2.20
N ALA A 51 -9.78 -4.89 -2.09
CA ALA A 51 -9.35 -3.62 -1.53
C ALA A 51 -7.99 -3.20 -2.08
N ILE A 52 -7.72 -1.90 -1.96
CA ILE A 52 -6.42 -1.31 -2.25
C ILE A 52 -5.89 -0.58 -1.03
N TRP A 53 -4.57 -0.57 -0.90
CA TRP A 53 -3.85 0.12 0.16
C TRP A 53 -2.77 0.99 -0.47
N ARG A 54 -2.99 2.30 -0.46
CA ARG A 54 -2.05 3.25 -1.06
C ARG A 54 -0.81 3.39 -0.20
N VAL A 55 0.36 3.36 -0.83
CA VAL A 55 1.63 3.62 -0.14
C VAL A 55 1.70 5.07 0.33
N ALA A 56 2.07 5.26 1.59
CA ALA A 56 2.32 6.56 2.17
C ALA A 56 3.69 7.07 1.73
N VAL A 57 3.74 8.35 1.40
CA VAL A 57 4.97 9.07 1.02
C VAL A 57 5.07 10.36 1.84
N GLU A 58 6.20 11.04 1.73
CA GLU A 58 6.35 12.40 2.24
C GLU A 58 5.18 13.30 1.80
N GLY A 59 4.57 14.02 2.76
CA GLY A 59 3.36 14.82 2.54
C GLY A 59 2.03 14.08 2.68
N SER A 60 2.04 12.80 3.08
CA SER A 60 0.84 12.08 3.53
C SER A 60 0.29 12.71 4.82
N LEU A 61 -1.03 12.63 4.99
CA LEU A 61 -1.74 13.29 6.08
C LEU A 61 -2.38 12.29 7.03
N THR A 62 -2.46 12.66 8.31
CA THR A 62 -3.16 11.88 9.34
C THR A 62 -4.50 12.48 9.72
N ALA A 63 -5.32 11.70 10.42
CA ALA A 63 -6.65 12.12 10.87
C ALA A 63 -6.59 13.34 11.81
N ARG A 64 -5.55 13.46 12.65
CA ARG A 64 -5.36 14.63 13.53
C ARG A 64 -4.51 15.74 12.92
N GLY A 65 -4.33 15.74 11.59
CA GLY A 65 -3.65 16.83 10.86
C GLY A 65 -2.12 16.77 10.91
N GLY A 66 -1.54 15.63 11.30
CA GLY A 66 -0.12 15.36 11.18
C GLY A 66 0.29 15.18 9.71
N VAL A 67 1.55 15.50 9.42
CA VAL A 67 2.15 15.37 8.09
C VAL A 67 3.37 14.47 8.16
N VAL A 68 3.47 13.49 7.28
CA VAL A 68 4.67 12.65 7.12
C VAL A 68 5.79 13.52 6.52
N THR A 69 6.87 13.75 7.27
CA THR A 69 7.94 14.69 6.86
C THR A 69 9.35 14.11 6.97
N ALA A 70 9.62 13.25 7.95
CA ALA A 70 10.95 12.69 8.17
C ALA A 70 11.03 11.26 7.62
N VAL A 71 11.35 11.17 6.34
CA VAL A 71 11.56 9.89 5.65
C VAL A 71 13.06 9.75 5.36
N ASP A 72 13.73 8.83 6.05
CA ASP A 72 15.12 8.43 5.75
C ASP A 72 15.13 7.20 4.83
N SER A 73 14.37 7.28 3.75
CA SER A 73 14.33 6.23 2.74
C SER A 73 15.22 6.60 1.55
N ALA A 74 16.06 5.67 1.10
CA ALA A 74 16.76 5.78 -0.18
C ALA A 74 15.82 5.67 -1.41
N ARG A 75 14.56 5.21 -1.21
CA ARG A 75 13.57 5.10 -2.29
C ARG A 75 12.79 6.38 -2.49
N VAL A 76 12.79 6.84 -3.73
CA VAL A 76 12.03 8.00 -4.19
C VAL A 76 11.06 7.59 -5.29
N MET A 77 9.94 8.29 -5.36
CA MET A 77 8.87 8.10 -6.33
C MET A 77 8.59 9.42 -7.02
N ASP A 78 8.45 9.39 -8.35
CA ASP A 78 7.90 10.51 -9.11
C ASP A 78 6.37 10.51 -8.98
N LEU A 79 5.80 11.65 -8.56
CA LEU A 79 4.36 11.89 -8.54
C LEU A 79 3.79 12.15 -9.95
N GLY A 80 4.58 11.94 -11.00
CA GLY A 80 4.26 12.09 -12.43
C GLY A 80 4.00 13.52 -12.85
N ASN A 81 4.35 14.48 -11.99
CA ASN A 81 4.46 15.90 -12.28
C ASN A 81 5.93 16.38 -12.17
N GLY A 82 6.89 15.44 -12.10
CA GLY A 82 8.31 15.72 -11.91
C GLY A 82 8.72 15.92 -10.45
N GLN A 83 7.79 15.87 -9.50
CA GLN A 83 8.09 15.94 -8.08
C GLN A 83 8.51 14.56 -7.57
N MET A 84 9.75 14.48 -7.08
CA MET A 84 10.27 13.31 -6.40
C MET A 84 9.94 13.39 -4.91
N VAL A 85 9.28 12.35 -4.38
CA VAL A 85 8.96 12.22 -2.96
C VAL A 85 9.52 10.93 -2.40
N LYS A 86 9.88 10.94 -1.12
CA LYS A 86 10.39 9.75 -0.44
C LYS A 86 9.26 8.83 0.01
N ILE A 87 9.49 7.52 -0.06
CA ILE A 87 8.51 6.50 0.36
C ILE A 87 8.64 6.29 1.87
N ALA A 88 7.54 6.48 2.60
CA ALA A 88 7.54 6.33 4.05
C ALA A 88 7.57 4.85 4.45
N VAL A 89 8.26 4.57 5.55
CA VAL A 89 8.38 3.24 6.15
C VAL A 89 8.06 3.30 7.64
N GLU A 90 7.90 2.12 8.24
CA GLU A 90 7.79 1.99 9.69
C GLU A 90 8.93 2.71 10.44
N GLY A 91 8.56 3.43 11.50
CA GLY A 91 9.45 4.22 12.35
C GLY A 91 9.74 5.65 11.86
N ASP A 92 9.36 6.00 10.63
CA ASP A 92 9.43 7.38 10.13
C ASP A 92 8.53 8.32 10.95
N ALA A 93 8.89 9.60 10.97
CA ALA A 93 8.22 10.58 11.82
C ALA A 93 7.09 11.32 11.09
N VAL A 94 6.03 11.57 11.85
CA VAL A 94 4.92 12.46 11.50
C VAL A 94 4.99 13.68 12.41
N THR A 95 4.92 14.87 11.83
CA THR A 95 4.98 16.15 12.55
C THR A 95 3.63 16.87 12.54
N TYR A 96 3.31 17.55 13.62
CA TYR A 96 2.07 18.29 13.81
C TYR A 96 2.34 19.79 13.87
N THR A 97 1.30 20.61 13.71
CA THR A 97 1.42 22.08 13.70
C THR A 97 1.81 22.69 15.03
N ASP A 98 1.57 21.97 16.15
CA ASP A 98 1.99 22.37 17.49
C ASP A 98 3.47 22.04 17.77
N GLY A 99 4.18 21.44 16.79
CA GLY A 99 5.58 21.04 16.89
C GLY A 99 5.78 19.65 17.51
N SER A 100 4.72 18.96 17.91
CA SER A 100 4.84 17.56 18.37
C SER A 100 5.18 16.63 17.20
N SER A 101 5.67 15.44 17.52
CA SER A 101 5.87 14.37 16.55
C SER A 101 5.45 13.01 17.10
N ALA A 102 5.18 12.09 16.18
CA ALA A 102 4.83 10.71 16.42
C ALA A 102 5.53 9.80 15.42
N ARG A 103 5.59 8.50 15.69
CA ARG A 103 6.22 7.53 14.79
C ARG A 103 5.21 6.58 14.18
N ILE A 104 5.42 6.21 12.93
CA ILE A 104 4.63 5.17 12.26
C ILE A 104 4.98 3.82 12.89
N VAL A 105 3.98 3.08 13.38
CA VAL A 105 4.17 1.80 14.07
C VAL A 105 3.47 0.61 13.41
N SER A 106 2.54 0.84 12.49
CA SER A 106 2.00 -0.22 11.62
C SER A 106 2.29 0.06 10.15
N SER A 107 2.42 -0.98 9.36
CA SER A 107 2.94 -0.91 7.99
C SER A 107 2.38 -2.04 7.13
N ALA A 108 2.84 -2.17 5.89
CA ALA A 108 2.58 -3.34 5.06
C ALA A 108 3.20 -4.63 5.65
N GLY A 109 4.02 -4.54 6.70
CA GLY A 109 4.72 -5.69 7.26
C GLY A 109 5.55 -6.41 6.21
N GLN A 110 5.61 -7.74 6.28
CA GLN A 110 6.33 -8.58 5.32
C GLN A 110 5.71 -8.58 3.92
N LYS A 111 4.49 -8.07 3.73
CA LYS A 111 3.87 -7.99 2.40
C LYS A 111 4.64 -7.07 1.46
N ALA A 112 5.23 -6.00 2.00
CA ALA A 112 6.07 -5.08 1.22
C ALA A 112 7.07 -4.37 2.13
N THR A 113 8.36 -4.63 1.92
CA THR A 113 9.44 -4.09 2.77
C THR A 113 10.47 -3.28 1.98
N HIS A 114 11.19 -2.44 2.72
CA HIS A 114 12.36 -1.70 2.28
C HIS A 114 13.39 -1.65 3.42
N PHE A 115 14.59 -2.22 3.19
CA PHE A 115 15.60 -2.43 4.24
C PHE A 115 14.99 -3.01 5.53
N GLU A 116 14.28 -4.13 5.41
CA GLU A 116 13.63 -4.85 6.52
C GLU A 116 12.47 -4.12 7.23
N LYS A 117 12.16 -2.88 6.82
CA LYS A 117 11.01 -2.13 7.34
C LYS A 117 9.82 -2.25 6.40
N GLY A 118 8.62 -2.47 6.93
CA GLY A 118 7.41 -2.44 6.13
C GLY A 118 7.14 -1.04 5.56
N LEU A 119 6.64 -0.98 4.33
CA LEU A 119 6.19 0.28 3.73
C LEU A 119 5.00 0.83 4.52
N ALA A 120 4.99 2.12 4.83
CA ALA A 120 3.83 2.77 5.42
C ALA A 120 2.71 2.87 4.38
N LEU A 121 1.46 2.77 4.84
CA LEU A 121 0.27 2.78 3.99
C LEU A 121 -0.71 3.85 4.49
N VAL A 122 -1.64 4.26 3.64
CA VAL A 122 -2.91 4.82 4.12
C VAL A 122 -3.63 3.72 4.91
N GLY A 123 -3.93 3.98 6.18
CA GLY A 123 -4.34 3.00 7.19
C GLY A 123 -3.25 2.68 8.23
N SER A 124 -2.01 3.12 8.03
CA SER A 124 -0.95 2.96 9.03
C SER A 124 -1.22 3.81 10.27
N VAL A 125 -1.02 3.21 11.43
CA VAL A 125 -1.23 3.80 12.76
C VAL A 125 0.11 4.28 13.33
N LEU A 126 0.04 5.34 14.14
CA LEU A 126 1.16 5.93 14.84
C LEU A 126 1.22 5.52 16.32
N ASP A 127 2.37 5.66 16.96
CA ASP A 127 2.58 5.38 18.40
C ASP A 127 1.67 6.18 19.33
N ASN A 128 1.19 7.35 18.88
CA ASN A 128 0.24 8.18 19.61
C ASN A 128 -1.24 7.86 19.30
N GLY A 129 -1.50 6.82 18.51
CA GLY A 129 -2.85 6.37 18.11
C GLY A 129 -3.50 7.16 16.96
N ASP A 130 -2.76 8.05 16.27
CA ASP A 130 -3.24 8.65 15.02
C ASP A 130 -3.13 7.66 13.84
N GLU A 131 -3.76 7.98 12.72
CA GLU A 131 -3.77 7.15 11.53
C GLU A 131 -3.50 7.99 10.28
N ILE A 132 -2.67 7.48 9.37
CA ILE A 132 -2.47 8.06 8.04
C ILE A 132 -3.73 7.83 7.20
N VAL A 133 -4.45 8.89 6.84
CA VAL A 133 -5.74 8.81 6.13
C VAL A 133 -5.65 9.15 4.64
N SER A 134 -4.55 9.79 4.22
CA SER A 134 -4.36 10.10 2.80
C SER A 134 -2.90 10.22 2.41
N THR A 135 -2.63 10.02 1.12
CA THR A 135 -1.32 10.18 0.52
C THR A 135 -1.40 11.04 -0.74
N PRO A 136 -0.36 11.79 -1.10
CA PRO A 136 -0.36 12.60 -2.31
C PRO A 136 -0.05 11.84 -3.61
N GLN A 137 0.16 10.52 -3.54
CA GLN A 137 0.42 9.66 -4.69
C GLN A 137 -0.80 8.79 -5.05
N ASP A 138 -1.03 8.52 -6.33
CA ASP A 138 -2.16 7.74 -6.84
C ASP A 138 -1.77 6.50 -7.66
N ARG A 139 -0.49 6.11 -7.67
CA ARG A 139 0.02 5.09 -8.59
C ARG A 139 0.40 3.78 -7.91
N LEU A 140 0.95 3.85 -6.69
CA LEU A 140 1.46 2.69 -5.98
C LEU A 140 0.47 2.23 -4.92
N VAL A 141 -0.09 1.03 -5.14
CA VAL A 141 -1.02 0.38 -4.22
C VAL A 141 -0.61 -1.06 -3.96
N LEU A 142 -0.96 -1.57 -2.78
CA LEU A 142 -1.03 -2.99 -2.49
C LEU A 142 -2.48 -3.47 -2.60
N LEU A 143 -2.67 -4.72 -2.99
CA LEU A 143 -4.00 -5.30 -3.23
C LEU A 143 -4.32 -6.34 -2.15
N SER A 144 -5.54 -6.32 -1.64
CA SER A 144 -6.13 -7.46 -0.93
C SER A 144 -7.00 -8.25 -1.89
N ARG A 145 -6.98 -9.57 -1.77
CA ARG A 145 -7.71 -10.49 -2.66
C ARG A 145 -8.65 -11.38 -1.84
N LYS A 146 -9.82 -11.67 -2.40
CA LYS A 146 -10.86 -12.46 -1.73
C LYS A 146 -10.31 -13.83 -1.32
N GLY A 147 -10.46 -14.19 -0.04
CA GLY A 147 -10.05 -15.51 0.46
C GLY A 147 -8.54 -15.73 0.58
N MET A 148 -7.72 -14.70 0.36
CA MET A 148 -6.29 -14.72 0.63
C MET A 148 -6.01 -14.01 1.95
N ALA A 149 -5.34 -14.70 2.88
CA ALA A 149 -4.93 -14.10 4.13
C ALA A 149 -3.83 -13.07 3.90
N GLU A 150 -3.89 -11.97 4.65
CA GLU A 150 -2.78 -11.02 4.73
C GLU A 150 -1.67 -11.56 5.62
N ALA A 151 -0.47 -10.98 5.49
CA ALA A 151 0.62 -11.26 6.41
C ALA A 151 0.19 -10.91 7.84
N PRO A 152 0.60 -11.68 8.88
CA PRO A 152 0.17 -11.44 10.26
C PRO A 152 0.52 -10.04 10.80
N ASP A 153 1.53 -9.41 10.23
CA ASP A 153 2.03 -8.08 10.56
C ASP A 153 1.47 -6.97 9.64
N PHE A 154 0.58 -7.31 8.69
CA PHE A 154 -0.04 -6.33 7.80
C PHE A 154 -0.99 -5.40 8.56
N LEU A 155 -0.63 -4.11 8.61
CA LEU A 155 -1.28 -3.06 9.39
C LEU A 155 -1.48 -3.40 10.87
N ALA A 156 -0.74 -4.38 11.38
CA ALA A 156 -0.81 -4.78 12.78
C ALA A 156 -0.15 -3.71 13.67
N ILE A 157 -0.76 -3.42 14.82
CA ILE A 157 -0.18 -2.55 15.83
C ILE A 157 0.72 -3.42 16.74
N PRO A 158 2.00 -3.08 16.94
CA PRO A 158 2.88 -3.80 17.86
C PRO A 158 2.27 -3.86 19.26
N GLY A 159 2.06 -5.08 19.78
CA GLY A 159 1.46 -5.31 21.10
C GLY A 159 -0.08 -5.26 21.15
N GLY A 160 -0.75 -5.07 20.01
CA GLY A 160 -2.21 -5.17 19.88
C GLY A 160 -2.68 -6.61 19.65
N VAL A 161 -3.70 -7.05 20.40
CA VAL A 161 -4.34 -8.36 20.22
C VAL A 161 -5.06 -8.38 18.88
N THR A 162 -4.73 -9.34 18.03
CA THR A 162 -5.42 -9.59 16.75
C THR A 162 -6.90 -9.86 17.03
N HIS A 163 -7.78 -8.90 16.72
CA HIS A 163 -9.19 -9.20 16.59
C HIS A 163 -9.38 -9.89 15.24
N GLY A 164 -9.20 -11.21 15.24
CA GLY A 164 -9.66 -12.05 14.15
C GLY A 164 -11.15 -11.82 13.98
N VAL A 165 -11.53 -11.19 12.87
CA VAL A 165 -12.94 -11.10 12.50
C VAL A 165 -13.30 -12.42 11.84
N SER A 166 -13.78 -13.36 12.65
CA SER A 166 -14.62 -14.43 12.18
C SER A 166 -15.99 -13.83 11.85
N ASN A 167 -16.36 -13.87 10.56
CA ASN A 167 -17.67 -14.32 10.07
C ASN A 167 -17.67 -14.36 8.53
#